data_AF-K2ETY5-F1
#
_entry.id   AF-K2ETY5-F1
#
_cell.length_a   1.000
_cell.length_b   1.000
_cell.length_c   1.000
_cell.angle_alpha   90.00
_cell.angle_beta   90.00
_cell.angle_gamma   90.00
#
_symmetry.space_group_name_H-M   'P 1'
#
loop_
_entity.id
_entity.type
_entity.pdbx_description
1 polymer ?
#
loop_
_entity_poly.entity_id
_entity_poly.type
_entity_poly.pdbx_seq_one_letter_code
_entity_poly.pdbx_strand_id
1 'polypeptide(L)'
;MHIGLFGYSRGVGKVKLPRAIGFTGALYSLGIPPEIIGTGRGIKYAIENNQIELLEKYYLNIKDDLRKAGRFVQKDELIKLAKASQVWKDVLEDVTVVEKYLDEKLEPKTKEEKEHFEIVKKIHEKINSGKKYQKYLNRLAILRKSLG
;
A
#
# COMPACT_ATOMS: atom_id res chain seq x y z
N MET A 1 6.40 -10.52 24.18
CA MET A 1 6.02 -9.09 24.08
C MET A 1 5.11 -8.77 25.24
N HIS A 2 5.60 -7.90 26.14
CA HIS A 2 4.89 -7.43 27.33
C HIS A 2 3.61 -6.69 26.93
N ILE A 3 2.49 -7.05 27.57
CA ILE A 3 1.25 -6.29 27.52
C ILE A 3 1.40 -5.29 28.67
N GLY A 4 1.82 -4.07 28.37
CA GLY A 4 1.76 -2.99 29.36
C GLY A 4 0.30 -2.67 29.70
N LEU A 5 0.09 -2.00 30.84
CA LEU A 5 -1.20 -1.67 31.48
C LEU A 5 -2.24 -0.95 30.58
N PHE A 6 -1.87 -0.57 29.35
CA PHE A 6 -2.72 0.06 28.32
C PHE A 6 -2.86 -0.79 27.04
N GLY A 7 -2.74 -2.11 27.13
CA GLY A 7 -2.91 -2.99 25.98
C GLY A 7 -4.36 -3.04 25.50
N TYR A 8 -4.71 -2.28 24.47
CA TYR A 8 -5.97 -2.46 23.76
C TYR A 8 -6.11 -3.91 23.28
N SER A 9 -7.30 -4.48 23.49
CA SER A 9 -7.63 -5.83 23.00
C SER A 9 -7.42 -5.88 21.48
N ARG A 10 -6.51 -6.74 21.01
CA ARG A 10 -6.16 -6.92 19.58
C ARG A 10 -7.03 -7.98 18.90
N GLY A 11 -8.06 -8.46 19.57
CA GLY A 11 -9.00 -9.45 19.05
C GLY A 11 -10.33 -8.78 18.73
N VAL A 12 -10.70 -8.75 17.46
CA VAL A 12 -12.09 -8.55 17.03
C VAL A 12 -12.56 -9.88 16.45
N GLY A 13 -13.39 -10.61 17.20
CA GLY A 13 -13.81 -11.96 16.84
C GLY A 13 -12.64 -12.95 16.73
N LYS A 14 -12.54 -13.67 15.60
CA LYS A 14 -11.47 -14.66 15.33
C LYS A 14 -10.17 -14.05 14.80
N VAL A 15 -10.15 -12.75 14.50
CA VAL A 15 -9.00 -12.09 13.85
C VAL A 15 -8.14 -11.40 14.90
N LYS A 16 -6.86 -11.77 14.96
CA LYS A 16 -5.85 -11.07 15.74
C LYS A 16 -5.25 -9.97 14.87
N LEU A 17 -5.59 -8.71 15.17
CA LEU A 17 -5.11 -7.58 14.39
C LEU A 17 -3.59 -7.44 14.55
N PRO A 18 -2.82 -7.39 13.44
CA PRO A 18 -1.40 -7.10 13.50
C PRO A 18 -1.17 -5.67 14.02
N ARG A 19 0.02 -5.41 14.55
CA ARG A 19 0.42 -4.03 14.88
C ARG A 19 0.55 -3.24 13.58
N ALA A 20 0.17 -1.96 13.60
CA ALA A 20 0.19 -1.06 12.44
C ALA A 20 1.52 -1.12 11.67
N ILE A 21 2.66 -0.99 12.36
CA ILE A 21 4.01 -1.05 11.74
C ILE A 21 4.25 -2.36 10.97
N GLY A 22 3.83 -3.50 11.54
CA GLY A 22 4.00 -4.79 10.88
C GLY A 22 3.09 -4.95 9.68
N PHE A 23 1.89 -4.37 9.76
CA PHE A 23 0.92 -4.37 8.67
C PHE A 23 1.37 -3.50 7.49
N THR A 24 1.75 -2.25 7.76
CA THR A 24 2.24 -1.31 6.74
C THR A 24 3.53 -1.81 6.11
N GLY A 25 4.49 -2.25 6.91
CA GLY A 25 5.75 -2.81 6.41
C GLY A 25 5.57 -4.02 5.50
N ALA A 26 4.61 -4.91 5.81
CA ALA A 26 4.30 -6.06 4.97
C ALA A 26 3.70 -5.65 3.62
N LEU A 27 2.75 -4.72 3.64
CA LEU A 27 2.05 -4.23 2.45
C LEU A 27 2.97 -3.44 1.51
N TYR A 28 3.79 -2.54 2.04
CA TYR A 28 4.86 -1.89 1.28
C TYR A 28 5.85 -2.91 0.69
N SER A 29 6.12 -4.01 1.41
CA SER A 29 7.03 -5.06 0.91
C SER A 29 6.44 -5.87 -0.25
N LEU A 30 5.12 -5.90 -0.39
CA LEU A 30 4.43 -6.45 -1.55
C LEU A 30 4.31 -5.45 -2.70
N GLY A 31 4.72 -4.19 -2.49
CA GLY A 31 4.50 -3.09 -3.43
C GLY A 31 3.05 -2.62 -3.47
N ILE A 32 2.32 -2.75 -2.37
CA ILE A 32 0.91 -2.34 -2.28
C ILE A 32 0.73 -1.51 -1.00
N PRO A 33 1.05 -0.21 -1.03
CA PRO A 33 0.90 0.68 0.11
C PRO A 33 -0.53 0.67 0.67
N PRO A 34 -0.71 0.54 2.00
CA PRO A 34 -2.04 0.53 2.63
C PRO A 34 -2.85 1.81 2.36
N GLU A 35 -2.19 2.94 2.13
CA GLU A 35 -2.79 4.25 1.87
C GLU A 35 -3.67 4.25 0.60
N ILE A 36 -3.42 3.34 -0.34
CA ILE A 36 -4.19 3.22 -1.58
C ILE A 36 -5.42 2.32 -1.38
N ILE A 37 -5.37 1.39 -0.43
CA ILE A 37 -6.43 0.39 -0.23
C ILE A 37 -7.71 1.08 0.24
N GLY A 38 -8.76 1.02 -0.58
CA GLY A 38 -10.05 1.66 -0.32
C GLY A 38 -10.11 3.16 -0.64
N THR A 39 -8.98 3.86 -0.67
CA THR A 39 -8.96 5.31 -0.92
C THR A 39 -9.44 5.66 -2.32
N GLY A 40 -9.11 4.85 -3.34
CA GLY A 40 -9.61 5.08 -4.70
C GLY A 40 -11.13 4.99 -4.78
N ARG A 41 -11.74 3.93 -4.26
CA ARG A 41 -13.21 3.83 -4.16
C ARG A 41 -13.83 4.92 -3.29
N GLY A 42 -13.16 5.33 -2.21
CA GLY A 42 -13.58 6.47 -1.40
C GLY A 42 -13.60 7.78 -2.18
N ILE A 43 -12.58 8.04 -3.00
CA ILE A 43 -12.52 9.21 -3.89
C ILE A 43 -13.61 9.12 -4.96
N LYS A 44 -13.81 7.95 -5.58
CA LYS A 44 -14.90 7.72 -6.54
C LYS A 44 -16.25 8.09 -5.93
N TYR A 45 -16.53 7.58 -4.73
CA TYR A 45 -17.74 7.90 -3.99
C TYR A 45 -17.86 9.41 -3.71
N ALA A 46 -16.77 10.06 -3.28
CA ALA A 46 -16.77 11.50 -3.04
C ALA A 46 -17.04 12.32 -4.31
N ILE A 47 -16.54 11.88 -5.47
CA ILE A 47 -16.82 12.52 -6.77
C ILE A 47 -18.28 12.31 -7.16
N GLU A 48 -18.80 11.09 -7.08
CA GLU A 48 -20.19 10.75 -7.43
C GLU A 48 -21.22 11.51 -6.57
N ASN A 49 -20.85 11.86 -5.33
CA ASN A 49 -21.71 12.59 -4.40
C ASN A 49 -21.40 14.11 -4.32
N ASN A 50 -20.58 14.66 -5.22
CA ASN A 50 -20.17 16.08 -5.20
C ASN A 50 -19.54 16.53 -3.86
N GLN A 51 -18.81 15.64 -3.19
CA GLN A 51 -18.13 15.89 -1.92
C GLN A 51 -16.61 16.05 -2.08
N ILE A 52 -16.09 16.00 -3.31
CA ILE A 52 -14.65 16.05 -3.55
C ILE A 52 -14.02 17.37 -3.09
N GLU A 53 -14.71 18.50 -3.28
CA GLU A 53 -14.25 19.81 -2.82
C GLU A 53 -14.18 19.88 -1.29
N LEU A 54 -15.11 19.23 -0.60
CA LEU A 54 -15.12 19.13 0.86
C LEU A 54 -13.92 18.31 1.35
N LEU A 55 -13.64 17.18 0.68
CA LEU A 55 -12.50 16.32 0.99
C LEU A 55 -11.17 17.08 0.81
N GLU A 56 -11.00 17.76 -0.32
CA GLU A 56 -9.79 18.56 -0.60
C GLU A 56 -9.64 19.76 0.35
N LYS A 57 -10.75 20.34 0.80
CA LYS A 57 -10.74 21.43 1.78
C LYS A 57 -10.21 20.99 3.15
N TYR A 58 -10.60 19.80 3.62
CA TYR A 58 -10.21 19.34 4.96
C TYR A 58 -8.92 18.49 4.97
N TYR A 59 -8.66 17.74 3.90
CA TYR A 59 -7.43 16.97 3.74
C TYR A 59 -6.52 17.63 2.70
N LEU A 60 -5.85 18.70 3.15
CA LEU A 60 -4.98 19.53 2.31
C LEU A 60 -3.91 18.74 1.55
N ASN A 61 -3.34 17.70 2.17
CA ASN A 61 -2.23 16.94 1.62
C ASN A 61 -2.64 15.64 0.90
N ILE A 62 -3.94 15.41 0.67
CA ILE A 62 -4.43 14.13 0.12
C ILE A 62 -3.72 13.78 -1.20
N LYS A 63 -3.53 14.75 -2.10
CA LYS A 63 -2.86 14.54 -3.38
C LYS A 63 -1.39 14.19 -3.20
N ASP A 64 -0.67 14.89 -2.33
CA ASP A 64 0.75 14.65 -2.06
C ASP A 64 0.99 13.31 -1.37
N ASP A 65 0.13 12.92 -0.44
CA ASP A 65 0.27 11.65 0.27
C ASP A 65 -0.06 10.47 -0.64
N LEU A 66 -1.08 10.60 -1.51
CA LEU A 66 -1.36 9.62 -2.56
C LEU A 66 -0.23 9.53 -3.59
N ARG A 67 0.41 10.65 -3.97
CA ARG A 67 1.59 10.63 -4.84
C ARG A 67 2.76 9.91 -4.17
N LYS A 68 3.05 10.22 -2.90
CA LYS A 68 4.15 9.58 -2.16
C LYS A 68 3.95 8.08 -2.04
N ALA A 69 2.77 7.66 -1.58
CA ALA A 69 2.42 6.24 -1.48
C ALA A 69 2.43 5.59 -2.87
N GLY A 70 1.82 6.25 -3.85
CA GLY A 70 1.70 5.76 -5.22
C GLY A 70 3.03 5.43 -5.92
N ARG A 71 4.13 6.12 -5.57
CA ARG A 71 5.48 5.80 -6.07
C ARG A 71 5.97 4.42 -5.63
N PHE A 72 5.34 3.80 -4.63
CA PHE A 72 5.65 2.45 -4.14
C PHE A 72 4.68 1.36 -4.66
N VAL A 73 3.69 1.73 -5.48
CA VAL A 73 2.70 0.79 -6.06
C VAL A 73 3.29 -0.01 -7.21
N GLN A 74 3.53 -1.29 -7.02
CA GLN A 74 3.99 -2.20 -8.05
C GLN A 74 2.82 -2.77 -8.86
N LYS A 75 2.40 -2.05 -9.90
CA LYS A 75 1.25 -2.40 -10.74
C LYS A 75 1.38 -3.79 -11.40
N ASP A 76 2.56 -4.14 -11.89
CA ASP A 76 2.79 -5.45 -12.54
C ASP A 76 2.49 -6.62 -11.59
N GLU A 77 2.92 -6.52 -10.34
CA GLU A 77 2.70 -7.56 -9.33
C GLU A 77 1.25 -7.51 -8.81
N LEU A 78 0.66 -6.33 -8.67
CA LEU A 78 -0.75 -6.18 -8.32
C LEU A 78 -1.67 -6.84 -9.36
N ILE A 79 -1.39 -6.70 -10.66
CA ILE A 79 -2.15 -7.36 -11.72
C ILE A 79 -2.05 -8.89 -11.61
N LYS A 80 -0.89 -9.43 -11.23
CA LYS A 80 -0.74 -10.88 -10.98
C LYS A 80 -1.57 -11.32 -9.78
N LEU A 81 -1.54 -10.56 -8.68
CA LEU A 81 -2.33 -10.83 -7.48
C LEU A 81 -3.84 -10.70 -7.73
N ALA A 82 -4.27 -9.76 -8.57
CA ALA A 82 -5.66 -9.56 -8.99
C ALA A 82 -6.24 -10.78 -9.72
N LYS A 83 -5.40 -11.62 -10.33
CA LYS A 83 -5.84 -12.90 -10.91
C LYS A 83 -6.17 -13.94 -9.84
N ALA A 84 -5.57 -13.84 -8.66
CA ALA A 84 -5.69 -14.83 -7.59
C ALA A 84 -6.89 -14.57 -6.65
N SER A 85 -7.30 -13.31 -6.45
CA SER A 85 -8.40 -12.97 -5.53
C SER A 85 -9.14 -11.71 -5.95
N GLN A 86 -10.44 -11.67 -5.66
CA GLN A 86 -11.29 -10.49 -5.86
C GLN A 86 -10.78 -9.29 -5.06
N VAL A 87 -10.26 -9.50 -3.85
CA VAL A 87 -9.75 -8.41 -2.99
C VAL A 87 -8.65 -7.61 -3.70
N TRP A 88 -7.77 -8.29 -4.45
CA TRP A 88 -6.70 -7.62 -5.20
C TRP A 88 -7.20 -6.92 -6.46
N LYS A 89 -8.33 -7.36 -7.04
CA LYS A 89 -8.99 -6.63 -8.13
C LYS A 89 -9.57 -5.31 -7.63
N ASP A 90 -10.16 -5.31 -6.44
CA ASP A 90 -10.70 -4.10 -5.83
C ASP A 90 -9.57 -3.08 -5.54
N VAL A 91 -8.40 -3.56 -5.07
CA VAL A 91 -7.21 -2.72 -4.88
C VAL A 91 -6.67 -2.19 -6.22
N LEU A 92 -6.76 -2.97 -7.30
CA LEU A 92 -6.40 -2.52 -8.64
C LEU A 92 -7.36 -1.43 -9.15
N GLU A 93 -8.66 -1.54 -8.86
CA GLU A 93 -9.61 -0.46 -9.10
C GLU A 93 -9.21 0.79 -8.31
N ASP A 94 -8.87 0.63 -7.02
CA ASP A 94 -8.45 1.76 -6.18
C ASP A 94 -7.25 2.51 -6.80
N VAL A 95 -6.22 1.78 -7.25
CA VAL A 95 -5.06 2.35 -7.95
C VAL A 95 -5.50 3.12 -9.21
N THR A 96 -6.38 2.53 -10.02
CA THR A 96 -6.84 3.13 -11.28
C THR A 96 -7.63 4.42 -11.03
N VAL A 97 -8.46 4.46 -9.99
CA VAL A 97 -9.20 5.67 -9.63
C VAL A 97 -8.25 6.74 -9.09
N VAL A 98 -7.26 6.38 -8.26
CA VAL A 98 -6.27 7.33 -7.76
C VAL A 98 -5.46 7.95 -8.91
N GLU A 99 -5.05 7.15 -9.91
CA GLU A 99 -4.35 7.69 -11.10
C GLU A 99 -5.21 8.71 -11.85
N LYS A 100 -6.50 8.42 -12.05
CA LYS A 100 -7.44 9.35 -12.68
C LYS A 100 -7.65 10.62 -11.86
N TYR A 101 -7.75 10.48 -10.54
CA TYR A 101 -7.95 11.60 -9.63
C TYR A 101 -6.74 12.54 -9.57
N LEU A 102 -5.53 11.99 -9.65
CA LEU A 102 -4.29 12.76 -9.66
C LEU A 102 -3.91 13.31 -11.04
N ASP A 103 -4.58 12.84 -12.10
CA ASP A 103 -4.18 13.02 -13.50
C ASP A 103 -2.72 12.61 -13.75
N GLU A 104 -2.27 11.55 -13.07
CA GLU A 104 -0.88 11.13 -13.03
C GLU A 104 -0.77 9.61 -12.86
N LYS A 105 0.21 8.99 -13.54
CA LYS A 105 0.51 7.57 -13.35
C LYS A 105 1.30 7.35 -12.05
N LEU A 106 0.93 6.32 -11.30
CA LEU A 106 1.64 5.91 -10.10
C LEU A 106 2.86 5.08 -10.51
N GLU A 107 4.03 5.71 -10.49
CA GLU A 107 5.30 5.12 -10.88
C GLU A 107 6.48 5.71 -10.08
N PRO A 108 7.59 4.95 -9.93
CA PRO A 108 8.73 5.39 -9.15
C PRO A 108 9.52 6.45 -9.92
N LYS A 109 9.81 7.57 -9.25
CA LYS A 109 10.53 8.71 -9.82
C LYS A 109 12.01 8.67 -9.47
N THR A 110 12.34 8.40 -8.21
CA THR A 110 13.71 8.42 -7.70
C THR A 110 14.44 7.10 -7.92
N LYS A 111 15.78 7.13 -7.83
CA LYS A 111 16.61 5.92 -7.92
C LYS A 111 16.28 4.93 -6.79
N GLU A 112 16.03 5.43 -5.58
CA GLU A 112 15.66 4.61 -4.41
C GLU A 112 14.31 3.91 -4.63
N GLU A 113 13.32 4.62 -5.18
CA GLU A 113 11.99 4.06 -5.50
C GLU A 113 12.07 3.00 -6.62
N LYS A 114 12.91 3.23 -7.63
CA LYS A 114 13.17 2.24 -8.69
C LYS A 114 13.85 1.00 -8.13
N GLU A 115 14.85 1.16 -7.27
CA GLU A 115 15.51 0.03 -6.59
C GLU A 115 14.50 -0.74 -5.72
N HIS A 116 13.59 -0.03 -5.03
CA HIS A 116 12.51 -0.65 -4.26
C HIS A 116 11.66 -1.55 -5.17
N PHE A 117 11.28 -1.09 -6.36
CA PHE A 117 10.51 -1.87 -7.33
C PHE A 117 11.21 -3.16 -7.73
N GLU A 118 12.51 -3.10 -8.03
CA GLU A 118 13.29 -4.28 -8.40
C GLU A 118 13.34 -5.31 -7.27
N ILE A 119 13.48 -4.84 -6.02
CA ILE A 119 13.51 -5.72 -4.86
C ILE A 119 12.14 -6.33 -4.58
N VAL A 120 11.05 -5.57 -4.75
CA VAL A 120 9.69 -6.10 -4.65
C VAL A 120 9.46 -7.22 -5.67
N LYS A 121 9.86 -7.03 -6.94
CA LYS A 121 9.76 -8.08 -7.97
C LYS A 121 10.51 -9.34 -7.55
N LYS A 122 11.75 -9.20 -7.03
CA LYS A 122 12.53 -10.33 -6.48
C LYS A 122 11.84 -11.00 -5.29
N ILE A 123 11.15 -10.25 -4.43
CA ILE A 123 10.39 -10.84 -3.32
C ILE A 123 9.25 -11.71 -3.83
N HIS A 124 8.47 -11.23 -4.80
CA HIS A 124 7.40 -12.03 -5.41
C HIS A 124 7.92 -13.32 -6.04
N GLU A 125 9.06 -13.27 -6.75
CA GLU A 125 9.72 -14.47 -7.29
C GLU A 125 10.18 -15.45 -6.18
N LYS A 126 10.72 -14.93 -5.08
CA LYS A 126 11.19 -15.75 -3.95
C LYS A 126 10.02 -16.37 -3.18
N ILE A 127 8.92 -15.65 -3.02
CA ILE A 127 7.68 -16.15 -2.42
C ILE A 127 7.15 -17.32 -3.26
N ASN A 128 7.03 -17.13 -4.58
CA ASN A 128 6.54 -18.17 -5.50
C ASN A 128 7.46 -19.41 -5.54
N SER A 129 8.77 -19.23 -5.33
CA SER A 129 9.75 -20.33 -5.29
C SER A 129 10.00 -20.91 -3.88
N GLY A 130 9.28 -20.45 -2.85
CA GLY A 130 9.42 -20.93 -1.47
C GLY A 130 10.77 -20.63 -0.82
N LYS A 131 11.55 -19.68 -1.36
CA LYS A 131 12.91 -19.35 -0.89
C LYS A 131 12.87 -18.29 0.21
N LYS A 132 13.87 -18.27 1.09
CA LYS A 132 14.01 -17.23 2.14
C LYS A 132 14.13 -15.84 1.52
N TYR A 133 13.26 -14.92 1.94
CA TYR A 133 13.20 -13.53 1.45
C TYR A 133 13.46 -12.47 2.53
N GLN A 134 13.70 -12.87 3.78
CA GLN A 134 13.84 -11.97 4.94
C GLN A 134 14.93 -10.90 4.75
N LYS A 135 16.03 -11.23 4.06
CA LYS A 135 17.12 -10.28 3.76
C LYS A 135 16.64 -9.08 2.92
N TYR A 136 15.63 -9.27 2.07
CA TYR A 136 15.10 -8.20 1.22
C TYR A 136 14.20 -7.23 1.99
N LEU A 137 13.49 -7.71 3.02
CA LEU A 137 12.58 -6.87 3.82
C LEU A 137 13.31 -5.70 4.50
N ASN A 138 14.49 -5.96 5.07
CA ASN A 138 15.30 -4.91 5.69
C ASN A 138 15.78 -3.87 4.67
N ARG A 139 16.13 -4.31 3.44
CA ARG A 139 16.56 -3.38 2.39
C ARG A 139 15.42 -2.49 1.92
N LEU A 140 14.20 -3.04 1.78
CA LEU A 140 13.02 -2.24 1.45
C LEU A 140 12.70 -1.18 2.51
N ALA A 141 12.88 -1.52 3.79
CA ALA A 141 12.67 -0.57 4.89
C ALA A 141 13.64 0.62 4.83
N ILE A 142 14.90 0.35 4.49
CA ILE A 142 15.92 1.40 4.32
C ILE A 142 15.55 2.30 3.13
N LEU A 143 15.13 1.73 2.00
CA LEU A 143 14.81 2.48 0.78
C LEU A 143 13.58 3.39 0.95
N ARG A 144 12.57 2.97 1.73
CA ARG A 144 11.43 3.82 2.08
C ARG A 144 11.66 4.71 3.30
N LYS A 145 12.86 4.64 3.91
CA LYS A 145 13.26 5.36 5.13
C LYS A 145 12.34 5.11 6.34
N SER A 146 11.63 3.99 6.34
CA SER A 146 10.75 3.57 7.44
C SER A 146 10.56 2.05 7.49
N LEU A 147 10.35 1.49 8.69
CA LEU A 147 9.97 0.09 8.86
C LEU A 147 8.47 -0.14 8.60
N GLY A 148 7.66 0.91 8.64
CA GLY A 148 6.23 0.91 8.36
C GLY A 148 5.63 2.29 8.50
#